data_AF-U7PNM9-F1
#
_entry.id   AF-U7PNM9-F1
#
_cell.length_a   1.000
_cell.length_b   1.000
_cell.length_c   1.000
_cell.angle_alpha   90.00
_cell.angle_beta   90.00
_cell.angle_gamma   90.00
#
_symmetry.space_group_name_H-M   'P 1'
#
loop_
_entity.id
_entity.type
_entity.pdbx_description
1 polymer ?
#
loop_
_entity_poly.entity_id
_entity_poly.type
_entity_poly.pdbx_seq_one_letter_code
_entity_poly.pdbx_strand_id
1 'polypeptide(L)'
;MADSKTLAQAAAPAPVAETPSTQAAEGPDLHLDDVTGERVSKTELKRRQKQRQRDEKKQQKAAEVAATAPKKTVGPVPVVEKDLDPREYYKIRCRQIEGLLKTNDPNPYPHKFLVDYDAHNFANEYSHLKSGEVDKSREIRLAGRIFTTRRAGNKLIFYDIRTGADTKTVGTRIQVMCQAQYVKEGGVPFDKQHVNLARGDVIGIVGWPGRTSPKSRLDKGEEGELSVFASEVVLLSPSLHMLPTEYYGFKDYEQRFRSRYLDLLFNDSSRQILWTRSKMIKYIRDFFDSREFIEVETPTLASIAGGATALPFTTHHNSLNRELFMRVAPELYLKMLIVGGFNKVFELGKNFRNEGVDLTHNPEFTSVEFYAAYFDVYDVMAITEELVSGLVKHLTGSFITKFVTQHGEEYEVNWEAPWKRIDMIPELERITGKTFPPGDELHTDGTNQFLKDLLKEKNLECPPPLTNARMLDTLCGEYLETQCISPGFILNHPQMMSPLAKYHRDRKGLCERFEAFVCRKEIANAYTELNNPFDQRMRFEEQARQKAQGDDEAQLVDENFLRSLEYGLPPTGGWGLGIDRLAMFMTNNYAIREVISFPMLKEDKVVSTEKFAAEEVNVHPMPEEGIAHK
;
A
#
# COMPACT_ATOMS: atom_id res chain seq x y z
N MET A 1 -32.34 62.67 9.70
CA MET A 1 -31.56 63.61 8.88
C MET A 1 -31.55 63.04 7.46
N ALA A 2 -32.60 63.25 6.65
CA ALA A 2 -32.87 64.41 5.79
C ALA A 2 -31.71 64.65 4.78
N ASP A 3 -31.87 64.79 3.47
CA ASP A 3 -33.03 64.85 2.56
C ASP A 3 -32.49 64.77 1.11
N SER A 4 -33.34 64.37 0.17
CA SER A 4 -33.16 64.47 -1.29
C SER A 4 -33.79 65.76 -1.84
N LYS A 5 -33.33 66.30 -2.99
CA LYS A 5 -34.08 67.09 -4.02
C LYS A 5 -33.12 67.60 -5.12
N THR A 6 -33.20 67.28 -6.43
CA THR A 6 -34.10 67.64 -7.57
C THR A 6 -34.10 69.08 -8.11
N LEU A 7 -34.25 69.20 -9.46
CA LEU A 7 -34.67 70.33 -10.35
C LEU A 7 -33.55 71.05 -11.15
N ALA A 8 -33.66 71.46 -12.43
CA ALA A 8 -34.72 71.48 -13.45
C ALA A 8 -34.15 71.74 -14.89
N GLN A 9 -35.00 71.58 -15.92
CA GLN A 9 -34.80 71.61 -17.39
C GLN A 9 -35.08 72.99 -18.07
N ALA A 10 -34.64 73.17 -19.34
CA ALA A 10 -35.36 73.81 -20.50
C ALA A 10 -34.41 73.93 -21.73
N ALA A 11 -34.61 73.31 -22.93
CA ALA A 11 -35.46 73.64 -24.11
C ALA A 11 -35.10 74.97 -24.83
N ALA A 12 -34.98 75.19 -26.16
CA ALA A 12 -35.20 74.50 -27.45
C ALA A 12 -34.50 75.30 -28.62
N PRO A 13 -34.45 74.85 -29.91
CA PRO A 13 -33.62 75.43 -31.00
C PRO A 13 -34.39 76.01 -32.23
N ALA A 14 -33.74 76.81 -33.11
CA ALA A 14 -33.96 76.94 -34.58
C ALA A 14 -33.04 78.02 -35.28
N PRO A 15 -32.78 77.97 -36.61
CA PRO A 15 -31.59 78.57 -37.26
C PRO A 15 -31.81 79.49 -38.52
N VAL A 16 -30.67 79.97 -39.08
CA VAL A 16 -30.34 80.44 -40.47
C VAL A 16 -30.59 81.90 -40.90
N ALA A 17 -29.52 82.61 -41.31
CA ALA A 17 -29.43 83.56 -42.45
C ALA A 17 -27.96 83.96 -42.76
N GLU A 18 -27.71 84.42 -43.99
CA GLU A 18 -26.49 84.33 -44.82
C GLU A 18 -25.69 85.67 -45.01
N THR A 19 -24.33 85.58 -45.08
CA THR A 19 -23.29 86.30 -45.90
C THR A 19 -23.25 87.85 -46.10
N PRO A 20 -22.21 88.48 -46.74
CA PRO A 20 -20.76 88.17 -46.93
C PRO A 20 -19.74 89.37 -46.81
N SER A 21 -18.45 89.00 -46.75
CA SER A 21 -17.17 89.57 -47.28
C SER A 21 -16.76 91.07 -47.28
N THR A 22 -15.50 91.34 -46.91
CA THR A 22 -14.58 92.34 -47.51
C THR A 22 -13.10 92.02 -47.17
N GLN A 23 -12.19 92.36 -48.09
CA GLN A 23 -10.79 91.89 -48.22
C GLN A 23 -9.71 92.85 -47.65
N ALA A 24 -8.49 92.28 -47.53
CA ALA A 24 -7.15 92.85 -47.80
C ALA A 24 -6.31 93.49 -46.67
N ALA A 25 -5.15 92.88 -46.36
CA ALA A 25 -3.79 93.43 -46.58
C ALA A 25 -2.70 92.50 -45.99
N GLU A 26 -1.71 92.14 -46.82
CA GLU A 26 -0.64 91.17 -46.60
C GLU A 26 0.60 91.76 -45.87
N GLY A 27 1.18 90.96 -44.98
CA GLY A 27 2.52 91.09 -44.39
C GLY A 27 3.05 89.67 -44.11
N PRO A 28 4.37 89.45 -44.08
CA PRO A 28 5.02 88.21 -44.54
C PRO A 28 4.38 86.92 -44.01
N ASP A 29 4.18 85.98 -44.94
CA ASP A 29 3.43 84.70 -44.92
C ASP A 29 3.80 83.77 -43.73
N LEU A 30 3.53 84.25 -42.51
CA LEU A 30 3.67 83.53 -41.26
C LEU A 30 2.33 82.88 -40.91
N HIS A 31 2.33 81.56 -40.90
CA HIS A 31 1.19 80.75 -40.53
C HIS A 31 1.22 80.48 -39.03
N LEU A 32 0.05 80.54 -38.38
CA LEU A 32 -0.11 80.14 -36.99
C LEU A 32 0.09 78.63 -36.86
N ASP A 33 0.91 78.22 -35.91
CA ASP A 33 1.06 76.84 -35.51
C ASP A 33 0.12 76.55 -34.34
N ASP A 34 -1.06 75.97 -34.63
CA ASP A 34 -2.13 75.74 -33.65
C ASP A 34 -1.72 74.96 -32.39
N VAL A 35 -0.60 74.22 -32.45
CA VAL A 35 -0.08 73.43 -31.31
C VAL A 35 0.84 74.25 -30.40
N THR A 36 1.59 75.20 -30.96
CA THR A 36 2.57 76.01 -30.20
C THR A 36 2.13 77.45 -29.99
N GLY A 37 1.13 77.93 -30.75
CA GLY A 37 0.70 79.32 -30.77
C GLY A 37 1.66 80.27 -31.52
N GLU A 38 2.80 79.78 -32.01
CA GLU A 38 3.80 80.60 -32.69
C GLU A 38 3.40 80.87 -34.16
N ARG A 39 3.71 82.07 -34.66
CA ARG A 39 3.60 82.38 -36.09
C ARG A 39 4.93 82.09 -36.79
N VAL A 40 4.93 81.12 -37.70
CA VAL A 40 6.14 80.62 -38.38
C VAL A 40 5.98 80.60 -39.89
N SER A 41 7.09 80.67 -40.63
CA SER A 41 7.06 80.62 -42.10
C SER A 41 6.40 79.33 -42.59
N LYS A 42 5.80 79.34 -43.78
CA LYS A 42 5.18 78.17 -44.43
C LYS A 42 6.08 76.93 -44.48
N THR A 43 7.38 77.15 -44.69
CA THR A 43 8.39 76.10 -44.73
C THR A 43 8.58 75.47 -43.35
N GLU A 44 8.66 76.29 -42.30
CA GLU A 44 8.79 75.81 -40.93
C GLU A 44 7.49 75.14 -40.44
N LEU A 45 6.32 75.70 -40.76
CA LEU A 45 5.03 75.07 -40.45
C LEU A 45 4.94 73.66 -41.05
N LYS A 46 5.28 73.51 -42.34
CA LYS A 46 5.33 72.19 -43.01
C LYS A 46 6.34 71.25 -42.37
N ARG A 47 7.49 71.76 -41.91
CA ARG A 47 8.50 70.95 -41.21
C ARG A 47 7.96 70.43 -39.88
N ARG A 48 7.33 71.31 -39.08
CA ARG A 48 6.68 70.96 -37.81
C ARG A 48 5.51 69.98 -38.00
N GLN A 49 4.66 70.19 -38.99
CA GLN A 49 3.56 69.28 -39.33
C GLN A 49 4.08 67.89 -39.75
N LYS A 50 5.12 67.80 -40.58
CA LYS A 50 5.76 66.52 -40.94
C LYS A 50 6.41 65.84 -39.75
N GLN A 51 7.02 66.60 -38.84
CA GLN A 51 7.63 66.06 -37.62
C GLN A 51 6.54 65.49 -36.71
N ARG A 52 5.44 66.21 -36.49
CA ARG A 52 4.28 65.73 -35.72
C ARG A 52 3.65 64.48 -36.31
N GLN A 53 3.46 64.41 -37.62
CA GLN A 53 2.97 63.19 -38.28
C GLN A 53 3.93 62.00 -38.12
N ARG A 54 5.25 62.24 -38.08
CA ARG A 54 6.24 61.19 -37.80
C ARG A 54 6.22 60.76 -36.35
N ASP A 55 6.02 61.70 -35.42
CA ASP A 55 5.94 61.43 -34.00
C ASP A 55 4.62 60.73 -33.62
N GLU A 56 3.50 61.11 -34.24
CA GLU A 56 2.22 60.38 -34.16
C GLU A 56 2.33 58.98 -34.76
N LYS A 57 2.96 58.80 -35.93
CA LYS A 57 3.18 57.45 -36.47
C LYS A 57 4.12 56.62 -35.61
N LYS A 58 5.12 57.23 -34.95
CA LYS A 58 5.98 56.55 -33.97
C LYS A 58 5.22 56.20 -32.71
N GLN A 59 4.34 57.07 -32.21
CA GLN A 59 3.49 56.80 -31.05
C GLN A 59 2.41 55.76 -31.37
N GLN A 60 1.80 55.79 -32.55
CA GLN A 60 0.85 54.76 -33.00
C GLN A 60 1.56 53.42 -33.19
N LYS A 61 2.76 53.37 -33.78
CA LYS A 61 3.56 52.14 -33.83
C LYS A 61 4.03 51.70 -32.44
N ALA A 62 4.39 52.62 -31.54
CA ALA A 62 4.76 52.27 -30.18
C ALA A 62 3.54 51.81 -29.35
N ALA A 63 2.35 52.35 -29.61
CA ALA A 63 1.09 51.95 -29.00
C ALA A 63 0.57 50.63 -29.59
N GLU A 64 0.70 50.40 -30.89
CA GLU A 64 0.46 49.09 -31.52
C GLU A 64 1.45 48.07 -31.01
N VAL A 65 2.75 48.39 -30.91
CA VAL A 65 3.76 47.50 -30.34
C VAL A 65 3.56 47.34 -28.83
N ALA A 66 3.00 48.31 -28.09
CA ALA A 66 2.67 48.14 -26.66
C ALA A 66 1.34 47.41 -26.44
N ALA A 67 0.42 47.47 -27.41
CA ALA A 67 -0.87 46.76 -27.41
C ALA A 67 -0.74 45.34 -27.98
N THR A 68 0.26 45.08 -28.82
CA THR A 68 0.61 43.75 -29.38
C THR A 68 1.85 43.13 -28.74
N ALA A 69 2.63 43.88 -27.97
CA ALA A 69 3.57 43.31 -27.03
C ALA A 69 2.72 42.54 -26.02
N PRO A 70 2.98 41.23 -25.83
CA PRO A 70 2.33 40.51 -24.77
C PRO A 70 2.61 41.29 -23.49
N LYS A 71 1.56 41.72 -22.78
CA LYS A 71 1.71 42.05 -21.37
C LYS A 71 2.49 40.87 -20.81
N LYS A 72 3.75 41.09 -20.43
CA LYS A 72 4.38 40.27 -19.41
C LYS A 72 3.56 40.54 -18.16
N THR A 73 2.38 39.92 -18.07
CA THR A 73 1.95 39.34 -16.82
C THR A 73 3.16 38.52 -16.42
N VAL A 74 3.92 39.06 -15.47
CA VAL A 74 4.69 38.23 -14.57
C VAL A 74 3.65 37.32 -13.94
N GLY A 75 3.35 36.21 -14.63
CA GLY A 75 2.73 35.07 -14.00
C GLY A 75 3.57 34.78 -12.76
N PRO A 76 2.95 34.31 -11.67
CA PRO A 76 3.66 34.12 -10.41
C PRO A 76 4.98 33.42 -10.73
N VAL A 77 6.09 34.07 -10.38
CA VAL A 77 7.43 33.48 -10.46
C VAL A 77 7.25 32.08 -9.88
N PRO A 78 7.56 31.00 -10.62
CA PRO A 78 7.32 29.66 -10.10
C PRO A 78 8.11 29.57 -8.81
N VAL A 79 7.40 29.60 -7.68
CA VAL A 79 8.03 29.44 -6.38
C VAL A 79 8.69 28.09 -6.46
N VAL A 80 10.02 28.08 -6.37
CA VAL A 80 10.79 26.84 -6.50
C VAL A 80 10.27 25.95 -5.39
N GLU A 81 9.61 24.85 -5.76
CA GLU A 81 8.91 23.98 -4.80
C GLU A 81 9.81 23.58 -3.62
N LYS A 82 11.12 23.49 -3.86
CA LYS A 82 12.14 23.13 -2.88
C LYS A 82 12.37 24.16 -1.78
N ASP A 83 11.97 25.41 -1.98
CA ASP A 83 12.19 26.51 -1.04
C ASP A 83 10.97 26.77 -0.15
N LEU A 84 9.85 26.08 -0.39
CA LEU A 84 8.63 26.18 0.40
C LEU A 84 8.65 25.22 1.58
N ASP A 85 8.09 25.63 2.72
CA ASP A 85 7.72 24.71 3.78
C ASP A 85 6.60 23.76 3.29
N PRO A 86 6.59 22.46 3.67
CA PRO A 86 5.56 21.51 3.25
C PRO A 86 4.11 21.96 3.51
N ARG A 87 3.85 22.71 4.59
CA ARG A 87 2.51 23.23 4.92
C ARG A 87 2.14 24.42 4.03
N GLU A 88 3.10 25.28 3.72
CA GLU A 88 2.88 26.39 2.78
C GLU A 88 2.62 25.86 1.37
N TYR A 89 3.41 24.88 0.92
CA TYR A 89 3.17 24.19 -0.35
C TYR A 89 1.76 23.60 -0.40
N TYR A 90 1.35 22.89 0.66
CA TYR A 90 0.02 22.29 0.75
C TYR A 90 -1.10 23.33 0.55
N LYS A 91 -1.02 24.46 1.25
CA LYS A 91 -1.99 25.57 1.13
C LYS A 91 -2.02 26.18 -0.27
N ILE A 92 -0.86 26.44 -0.85
CA ILE A 92 -0.74 27.00 -2.20
C ILE A 92 -1.35 26.02 -3.23
N ARG A 93 -1.02 24.74 -3.10
CA ARG A 93 -1.49 23.70 -4.01
C ARG A 93 -3.01 23.50 -3.89
N CYS A 94 -3.57 23.49 -2.68
CA CYS A 94 -5.01 23.44 -2.47
C CYS A 94 -5.74 24.60 -3.17
N ARG A 95 -5.28 25.84 -3.00
CA ARG A 95 -5.86 27.02 -3.68
C ARG A 95 -5.74 26.96 -5.19
N GLN A 96 -4.61 26.47 -5.71
CA GLN A 96 -4.42 26.28 -7.14
C GLN A 96 -5.46 25.30 -7.71
N ILE A 97 -5.64 24.15 -7.06
CA ILE A 97 -6.60 23.13 -7.51
C ILE A 97 -8.04 23.61 -7.33
N GLU A 98 -8.36 24.35 -6.27
CA GLU A 98 -9.66 25.02 -6.10
C GLU A 98 -9.96 25.98 -7.27
N GLY A 99 -8.95 26.73 -7.73
CA GLY A 99 -9.05 27.58 -8.91
C GLY A 99 -9.39 26.78 -10.18
N LEU A 100 -8.75 25.64 -10.39
CA LEU A 100 -9.01 24.75 -11.52
C LEU A 100 -10.39 24.08 -11.44
N LEU A 101 -10.86 23.73 -10.24
CA LEU A 101 -12.20 23.18 -10.04
C LEU A 101 -13.31 24.19 -10.39
N LYS A 102 -13.08 25.49 -10.13
CA LYS A 102 -14.02 26.57 -10.48
C LYS A 102 -14.13 26.79 -11.99
N THR A 103 -13.01 26.71 -12.72
CA THR A 103 -13.01 26.90 -14.18
C THR A 103 -13.30 25.62 -14.94
N ASN A 104 -12.99 24.46 -14.34
CA ASN A 104 -12.96 23.15 -14.98
C ASN A 104 -12.10 23.12 -16.27
N ASP A 105 -11.12 24.02 -16.38
CA ASP A 105 -10.21 24.17 -17.54
C ASP A 105 -8.75 24.34 -17.07
N PRO A 106 -7.91 23.28 -17.16
CA PRO A 106 -8.32 21.89 -17.37
C PRO A 106 -9.10 21.36 -16.17
N ASN A 107 -9.92 20.33 -16.37
CA ASN A 107 -10.49 19.55 -15.27
C ASN A 107 -9.34 18.84 -14.51
N PRO A 108 -9.07 19.16 -13.23
CA PRO A 108 -7.98 18.54 -12.48
C PRO A 108 -8.29 17.10 -12.03
N TYR A 109 -9.56 16.67 -12.11
CA TYR A 109 -10.02 15.32 -11.78
C TYR A 109 -10.93 14.77 -12.90
N PRO A 110 -10.39 14.46 -14.10
CA PRO A 110 -11.16 13.88 -15.19
C PRO A 110 -11.69 12.49 -14.81
N HIS A 111 -12.90 12.18 -15.27
CA HIS A 111 -13.57 10.90 -14.96
C HIS A 111 -12.86 9.69 -15.60
N LYS A 112 -12.29 9.85 -16.80
CA LYS A 112 -11.66 8.77 -17.55
C LYS A 112 -10.50 9.28 -18.39
N PHE A 113 -9.40 8.55 -18.33
CA PHE A 113 -8.31 8.59 -19.32
C PHE A 113 -8.14 7.17 -19.89
N LEU A 114 -8.00 7.06 -21.21
CA LEU A 114 -7.77 5.77 -21.88
C LEU A 114 -6.27 5.45 -21.82
N VAL A 115 -5.90 4.41 -21.09
CA VAL A 115 -4.59 3.77 -21.16
C VAL A 115 -4.72 2.58 -22.11
N ASP A 116 -4.01 2.58 -23.22
CA ASP A 116 -4.09 1.55 -24.27
C ASP A 116 -2.77 0.77 -24.44
N TYR A 117 -1.73 1.17 -23.71
CA TYR A 117 -0.42 0.56 -23.76
C TYR A 117 -0.04 -0.02 -22.40
N ASP A 118 0.49 -1.23 -22.42
CA ASP A 118 0.94 -1.90 -21.22
C ASP A 118 2.42 -1.58 -20.95
N ALA A 119 2.68 -0.75 -19.94
CA ALA A 119 3.99 -0.21 -19.64
C ALA A 119 5.08 -1.26 -19.39
N HIS A 120 4.74 -2.47 -18.93
CA HIS A 120 5.73 -3.54 -18.72
C HIS A 120 6.44 -3.94 -20.03
N ASN A 121 5.78 -3.77 -21.18
CA ASN A 121 6.35 -4.12 -22.47
C ASN A 121 7.31 -3.05 -23.01
N PHE A 122 7.29 -1.83 -22.46
CA PHE A 122 7.95 -0.66 -23.06
C PHE A 122 9.45 -0.89 -23.33
N ALA A 123 10.16 -1.40 -22.33
CA ALA A 123 11.59 -1.68 -22.46
C ALA A 123 11.86 -2.82 -23.46
N ASN A 124 11.07 -3.90 -23.41
CA ASN A 124 11.26 -5.06 -24.28
C ASN A 124 10.95 -4.73 -25.75
N GLU A 125 9.81 -4.08 -26.02
CA GLU A 125 9.37 -3.75 -27.37
C GLU A 125 10.26 -2.69 -28.03
N TYR A 126 10.76 -1.69 -27.29
CA TYR A 126 11.43 -0.52 -27.86
C TYR A 126 12.92 -0.37 -27.51
N SER A 127 13.52 -1.35 -26.83
CA SER A 127 14.97 -1.35 -26.53
C SER A 127 15.86 -1.17 -27.75
N HIS A 128 15.41 -1.62 -28.93
CA HIS A 128 16.13 -1.59 -30.20
C HIS A 128 16.34 -0.17 -30.78
N LEU A 129 15.52 0.81 -30.38
CA LEU A 129 15.63 2.18 -30.88
C LEU A 129 16.99 2.81 -30.54
N LYS A 130 17.58 3.53 -31.49
CA LYS A 130 18.84 4.27 -31.33
C LYS A 130 18.61 5.70 -30.88
N SER A 131 19.63 6.32 -30.29
CA SER A 131 19.55 7.70 -29.82
C SER A 131 19.10 8.67 -30.91
N GLY A 132 18.03 9.41 -30.63
CA GLY A 132 17.40 10.35 -31.57
C GLY A 132 16.28 9.73 -32.43
N GLU A 133 16.11 8.41 -32.42
CA GLU A 133 15.00 7.76 -33.11
C GLU A 133 13.69 7.93 -32.34
N VAL A 134 12.60 8.12 -33.08
CA VAL A 134 11.23 8.17 -32.56
C VAL A 134 10.36 7.32 -33.48
N ASP A 135 9.74 6.28 -32.91
CA ASP A 135 8.80 5.43 -33.62
C ASP A 135 7.41 6.08 -33.66
N LYS A 136 7.16 6.86 -34.70
CA LYS A 136 5.85 7.49 -34.93
C LYS A 136 4.80 6.54 -35.52
N SER A 137 5.13 5.27 -35.77
CA SER A 137 4.17 4.30 -36.32
C SER A 137 3.10 3.89 -35.31
N ARG A 138 3.39 4.01 -34.01
CA ARG A 138 2.49 3.65 -32.93
C ARG A 138 2.42 4.76 -31.89
N GLU A 139 1.30 5.47 -31.85
CA GLU A 139 0.95 6.33 -30.72
C GLU A 139 0.49 5.46 -29.56
N ILE A 140 1.02 5.73 -28.37
CA ILE A 140 0.72 4.99 -27.15
C ILE A 140 0.14 5.93 -26.10
N ARG A 141 -0.74 5.38 -25.26
CA ARG A 141 -1.35 6.07 -24.13
C ARG A 141 -1.03 5.34 -22.84
N LEU A 142 -0.34 6.04 -21.96
CA LEU A 142 0.16 5.56 -20.67
C LEU A 142 -0.30 6.48 -19.56
N ALA A 143 -0.33 5.99 -18.32
CA ALA A 143 -0.55 6.83 -17.15
C ALA A 143 0.40 6.44 -16.02
N GLY A 144 0.77 7.43 -15.20
CA GLY A 144 1.68 7.21 -14.08
C GLY A 144 1.78 8.43 -13.19
N ARG A 145 2.45 8.26 -12.05
CA ARG A 145 2.72 9.35 -11.13
C ARG A 145 4.07 9.99 -11.45
N ILE A 146 4.12 11.32 -11.53
CA ILE A 146 5.36 12.08 -11.67
C ILE A 146 6.21 11.87 -10.41
N PHE A 147 7.37 11.24 -10.57
CA PHE A 147 8.32 11.02 -9.49
C PHE A 147 9.38 12.14 -9.45
N THR A 148 9.88 12.53 -10.63
CA THR A 148 10.79 13.67 -10.80
C THR A 148 10.34 14.56 -11.95
N THR A 149 10.81 15.81 -11.94
CA THR A 149 10.62 16.76 -13.04
C THR A 149 11.93 17.50 -13.29
N ARG A 150 12.35 17.57 -14.55
CA ARG A 150 13.55 18.29 -14.99
C ARG A 150 13.19 19.19 -16.16
N ARG A 151 13.45 20.50 -16.06
CA ARG A 151 13.25 21.45 -17.17
C ARG A 151 14.58 21.75 -17.84
N ALA A 152 14.62 21.69 -19.17
CA ALA A 152 15.79 22.04 -19.98
C ALA A 152 15.41 23.13 -20.99
N GLY A 153 15.06 24.32 -20.47
CA GLY A 153 14.50 25.44 -21.22
C GLY A 153 12.96 25.51 -21.12
N ASN A 154 12.37 26.54 -21.73
CA ASN A 154 10.93 26.82 -21.61
C ASN A 154 10.05 25.85 -22.43
N LYS A 155 10.62 25.16 -23.41
CA LYS A 155 9.90 24.31 -24.37
C LYS A 155 10.33 22.84 -24.32
N LEU A 156 11.06 22.45 -23.27
CA LEU A 156 11.51 21.08 -23.06
C LEU A 156 11.47 20.74 -21.56
N ILE A 157 10.64 19.76 -21.23
CA ILE A 157 10.44 19.24 -19.88
C ILE A 157 10.56 17.72 -19.94
N PHE A 158 11.23 17.15 -18.94
CA PHE A 158 11.31 15.70 -18.73
C PHE A 158 10.57 15.37 -17.43
N TYR A 159 9.68 14.38 -17.51
CA TYR A 159 9.07 13.75 -16.34
C TYR A 159 9.57 12.32 -16.23
N ASP A 160 10.02 11.92 -15.05
CA ASP A 160 10.18 10.50 -14.77
C ASP A 160 8.89 10.06 -14.07
N ILE A 161 8.13 9.19 -14.73
CA ILE A 161 6.87 8.67 -14.19
C ILE A 161 7.04 7.26 -13.66
N ARG A 162 6.18 6.87 -12.73
CA ARG A 162 6.02 5.50 -12.25
C ARG A 162 4.59 5.03 -12.45
N THR A 163 4.40 3.88 -13.10
CA THR A 163 3.08 3.28 -13.29
C THR A 163 2.60 2.54 -12.03
N GLY A 164 1.31 2.17 -12.01
CA GLY A 164 0.76 1.28 -10.97
C GLY A 164 1.40 -0.11 -10.99
N ALA A 165 1.29 -0.83 -9.87
CA ALA A 165 1.63 -2.25 -9.81
C ALA A 165 0.44 -3.11 -10.30
N ASP A 166 0.74 -4.27 -10.86
CA ASP A 166 -0.23 -5.27 -11.32
C ASP A 166 0.33 -6.70 -11.13
N THR A 167 -0.31 -7.71 -11.72
CA THR A 167 0.13 -9.11 -11.60
C THR A 167 1.43 -9.43 -12.33
N LYS A 168 1.92 -8.54 -13.19
CA LYS A 168 3.13 -8.71 -14.01
C LYS A 168 4.32 -7.93 -13.45
N THR A 169 4.10 -6.76 -12.85
CA THR A 169 5.16 -5.88 -12.35
C THR A 169 4.76 -5.08 -11.11
N VAL A 170 5.74 -4.70 -10.28
CA VAL A 170 5.57 -3.74 -9.16
C VAL A 170 5.43 -2.27 -9.60
N GLY A 171 5.41 -2.05 -10.92
CA GLY A 171 5.30 -0.77 -11.59
C GLY A 171 6.56 -0.45 -12.39
N THR A 172 6.37 0.21 -13.53
CA THR A 172 7.44 0.54 -14.48
C THR A 172 7.81 2.01 -14.37
N ARG A 173 9.11 2.32 -14.35
CA ARG A 173 9.61 3.69 -14.48
C ARG A 173 9.81 4.02 -15.96
N ILE A 174 9.29 5.17 -16.39
CA ILE A 174 9.38 5.61 -17.79
C ILE A 174 9.75 7.10 -17.81
N GLN A 175 10.74 7.47 -18.61
CA GLN A 175 11.00 8.88 -18.92
C GLN A 175 10.00 9.36 -19.97
N VAL A 176 9.42 10.53 -19.74
CA VAL A 176 8.53 11.22 -20.67
C VAL A 176 9.23 12.50 -21.10
N MET A 177 9.54 12.62 -22.39
CA MET A 177 10.11 13.83 -22.96
C MET A 177 9.01 14.66 -23.59
N CYS A 178 8.77 15.83 -23.02
CA CYS A 178 7.79 16.81 -23.51
C CYS A 178 8.55 17.93 -24.20
N GLN A 179 8.45 18.03 -25.53
CA GLN A 179 8.93 19.20 -26.27
C GLN A 179 7.80 19.84 -27.05
N ALA A 180 7.78 21.17 -27.12
CA ALA A 180 6.74 21.93 -27.80
C ALA A 180 6.52 21.51 -29.27
N GLN A 181 7.55 20.99 -29.94
CA GLN A 181 7.47 20.52 -31.32
C GLN A 181 6.68 19.21 -31.53
N TYR A 182 6.42 18.44 -30.46
CA TYR A 182 5.61 17.22 -30.53
C TYR A 182 4.12 17.46 -30.25
N VAL A 183 3.76 18.66 -29.76
CA VAL A 183 2.36 19.03 -29.56
C VAL A 183 1.66 19.03 -30.92
N LYS A 184 0.56 18.28 -31.04
CA LYS A 184 -0.23 18.19 -32.27
C LYS A 184 -0.81 19.55 -32.64
N GLU A 185 -0.87 19.84 -33.92
CA GLU A 185 -1.57 21.02 -34.44
C GLU A 185 -3.05 20.99 -33.98
N GLY A 186 -3.55 22.09 -33.43
CA GLY A 186 -4.89 22.17 -32.83
C GLY A 186 -5.06 21.55 -31.44
N GLY A 187 -4.02 20.92 -30.88
CA GLY A 187 -4.03 20.37 -29.52
C GLY A 187 -3.89 21.44 -28.43
N VAL A 188 -3.92 21.00 -27.16
CA VAL A 188 -3.67 21.87 -26.01
C VAL A 188 -2.25 22.46 -26.10
N PRO A 189 -2.05 23.78 -26.05
CA PRO A 189 -0.72 24.39 -26.13
C PRO A 189 0.24 23.86 -25.05
N PHE A 190 1.53 23.69 -25.40
CA PHE A 190 2.58 23.16 -24.51
C PHE A 190 2.55 23.78 -23.10
N ASP A 191 2.48 25.10 -23.02
CA ASP A 191 2.49 25.80 -21.72
C ASP A 191 1.25 25.46 -20.87
N LYS A 192 0.08 25.32 -21.51
CA LYS A 192 -1.17 24.94 -20.81
C LYS A 192 -1.14 23.50 -20.29
N GLN A 193 -0.48 22.59 -21.00
CA GLN A 193 -0.33 21.20 -20.56
C GLN A 193 0.56 21.07 -19.31
N HIS A 194 1.49 22.00 -19.08
CA HIS A 194 2.54 21.84 -18.07
C HIS A 194 2.50 22.87 -16.93
N VAL A 195 1.75 23.96 -17.07
CA VAL A 195 1.69 25.02 -16.04
C VAL A 195 1.11 24.55 -14.70
N ASN A 196 0.20 23.57 -14.73
CA ASN A 196 -0.48 23.07 -13.52
C ASN A 196 0.13 21.80 -12.92
N LEU A 197 1.14 21.22 -13.59
CA LEU A 197 1.76 19.97 -13.15
C LEU A 197 2.83 20.22 -12.09
N ALA A 198 2.86 19.36 -11.09
CA ALA A 198 3.82 19.34 -10.00
C ALA A 198 4.34 17.91 -9.75
N ARG A 199 5.45 17.81 -9.02
CA ARG A 199 5.97 16.51 -8.58
C ARG A 199 4.91 15.80 -7.73
N GLY A 200 4.68 14.52 -8.02
CA GLY A 200 3.70 13.69 -7.35
C GLY A 200 2.33 13.61 -8.02
N ASP A 201 2.03 14.45 -9.01
CA ASP A 201 0.77 14.36 -9.75
C ASP A 201 0.64 13.03 -10.50
N VAL A 202 -0.57 12.51 -10.61
CA VAL A 202 -0.92 11.44 -11.54
C VAL A 202 -1.28 12.08 -12.88
N ILE A 203 -0.61 11.64 -13.94
CA ILE A 203 -0.77 12.17 -15.30
C ILE A 203 -1.06 11.06 -16.31
N GLY A 204 -1.78 11.43 -17.36
CA GLY A 204 -1.95 10.68 -18.59
C GLY A 204 -1.00 11.23 -19.65
N ILE A 205 -0.42 10.34 -20.44
CA ILE A 205 0.57 10.66 -21.48
C ILE A 205 0.08 10.06 -22.79
N VAL A 206 0.02 10.88 -23.83
CA VAL A 206 -0.15 10.45 -25.22
C VAL A 206 1.13 10.80 -25.96
N GLY A 207 1.71 9.86 -26.70
CA GLY A 207 2.95 10.12 -27.41
C GLY A 207 3.50 8.92 -28.14
N TRP A 208 4.77 9.01 -28.52
CA TRP A 208 5.46 7.99 -29.30
C TRP A 208 6.68 7.45 -28.54
N PRO A 209 6.96 6.14 -28.62
CA PRO A 209 8.24 5.60 -28.18
C PRO A 209 9.40 6.24 -28.91
N GLY A 210 10.50 6.50 -28.21
CA GLY A 210 11.71 7.02 -28.81
C GLY A 210 12.89 6.92 -27.85
N ARG A 211 14.07 7.28 -28.30
CA ARG A 211 15.25 7.39 -27.44
C ARG A 211 15.82 8.79 -27.53
N THR A 212 16.07 9.40 -26.38
CA THR A 212 16.68 10.74 -26.33
C THR A 212 18.10 10.73 -26.91
N SER A 213 18.62 11.89 -27.28
CA SER A 213 19.97 12.07 -27.84
C SER A 213 20.78 13.10 -27.04
N PRO A 214 20.94 12.95 -25.71
CA PRO A 214 21.67 13.92 -24.91
C PRO A 214 23.15 13.90 -25.31
N LYS A 215 23.66 15.05 -25.75
CA LYS A 215 25.05 15.21 -26.18
C LYS A 215 26.05 14.67 -25.16
N SER A 216 25.78 14.88 -23.87
CA SER A 216 26.61 14.40 -22.76
C SER A 216 26.76 12.87 -22.65
N ARG A 217 25.82 12.09 -23.20
CA ARG A 217 25.91 10.61 -23.26
C ARG A 217 26.52 10.17 -24.59
N LEU A 218 26.11 10.80 -25.69
CA LEU A 218 26.64 10.51 -27.03
C LEU A 218 28.15 10.77 -27.11
N ASP A 219 28.64 11.86 -26.52
CA ASP A 219 30.08 12.16 -26.46
C ASP A 219 30.89 11.10 -25.68
N LYS A 220 30.21 10.28 -24.85
CA LYS A 220 30.80 9.13 -24.12
C LYS A 220 30.60 7.79 -24.82
N GLY A 221 29.98 7.77 -26.01
CA GLY A 221 29.61 6.55 -26.72
C GLY A 221 28.44 5.78 -26.09
N GLU A 222 27.66 6.42 -25.22
CA GLU A 222 26.47 5.82 -24.61
C GLU A 222 25.20 6.19 -25.39
N GLU A 223 24.25 5.26 -25.45
CA GLU A 223 22.91 5.55 -25.93
C GLU A 223 22.13 6.43 -24.93
N GLY A 224 21.20 7.25 -25.43
CA GLY A 224 20.30 8.01 -24.59
C GLY A 224 19.23 7.16 -23.91
N GLU A 225 18.36 7.82 -23.16
CA GLU A 225 17.30 7.17 -22.39
C GLU A 225 16.10 6.86 -23.28
N LEU A 226 15.57 5.64 -23.15
CA LEU A 226 14.30 5.23 -23.76
C LEU A 226 13.17 6.05 -23.13
N SER A 227 12.28 6.61 -23.93
CA SER A 227 11.32 7.61 -23.49
C SER A 227 10.06 7.65 -24.31
N VAL A 228 8.99 8.19 -23.73
CA VAL A 228 7.78 8.55 -24.46
C VAL A 228 7.88 10.03 -24.84
N PHE A 229 7.86 10.30 -26.14
CA PHE A 229 7.88 11.64 -26.72
C PHE A 229 6.44 12.15 -26.74
N ALA A 230 6.08 12.92 -25.71
CA ALA A 230 4.70 13.28 -25.45
C ALA A 230 4.19 14.33 -26.45
N SER A 231 3.04 14.05 -27.04
CA SER A 231 2.24 15.03 -27.78
C SER A 231 1.20 15.71 -26.89
N GLU A 232 0.74 14.99 -25.85
CA GLU A 232 -0.19 15.51 -24.85
C GLU A 232 0.12 14.93 -23.47
N VAL A 233 0.11 15.79 -22.45
CA VAL A 233 0.13 15.41 -21.04
C VAL A 233 -1.10 15.98 -20.33
N VAL A 234 -1.84 15.11 -19.66
CA VAL A 234 -3.11 15.44 -19.00
C VAL A 234 -2.99 15.22 -17.50
N LEU A 235 -3.35 16.22 -16.69
CA LEU A 235 -3.47 16.06 -15.25
C LEU A 235 -4.67 15.15 -14.94
N LEU A 236 -4.45 14.05 -14.20
CA LEU A 236 -5.51 13.10 -13.81
C LEU A 236 -5.89 13.22 -12.33
N SER A 237 -4.89 13.45 -11.47
CA SER A 237 -5.11 13.67 -10.05
C SER A 237 -3.90 14.39 -9.44
N PRO A 238 -4.04 15.64 -8.96
CA PRO A 238 -2.93 16.38 -8.39
C PRO A 238 -2.48 15.85 -7.04
N SER A 239 -1.16 15.88 -6.78
CA SER A 239 -0.63 15.75 -5.43
C SER A 239 -0.71 17.09 -4.71
N LEU A 240 -1.43 17.11 -3.58
CA LEU A 240 -1.57 18.31 -2.75
C LEU A 240 -0.40 18.49 -1.78
N HIS A 241 0.24 17.39 -1.37
CA HIS A 241 1.37 17.42 -0.45
C HIS A 241 2.70 17.50 -1.19
N MET A 242 3.67 18.16 -0.56
CA MET A 242 5.06 18.08 -0.99
C MET A 242 5.59 16.67 -0.71
N LEU A 243 6.05 15.98 -1.75
CA LEU A 243 6.63 14.65 -1.62
C LEU A 243 8.03 14.73 -0.99
N PRO A 244 8.40 13.83 -0.05
CA PRO A 244 9.75 13.75 0.51
C PRO A 244 10.84 13.74 -0.57
N THR A 245 11.96 14.40 -0.30
CA THR A 245 13.11 14.38 -1.22
C THR A 245 13.74 13.00 -1.26
N GLU A 246 14.13 12.54 -2.45
CA GLU A 246 14.77 11.22 -2.63
C GLU A 246 16.07 11.05 -1.83
N TYR A 247 16.78 12.15 -1.56
CA TYR A 247 18.09 12.12 -0.92
C TYR A 247 18.09 11.40 0.43
N TYR A 248 17.03 11.57 1.22
CA TYR A 248 16.87 10.88 2.51
C TYR A 248 16.12 9.55 2.37
N GLY A 249 15.29 9.42 1.33
CA GLY A 249 14.34 8.32 1.17
C GLY A 249 13.22 8.34 2.21
N PHE A 250 12.15 7.59 1.96
CA PHE A 250 11.09 7.38 2.96
C PHE A 250 11.45 6.14 3.79
N LYS A 251 12.42 6.29 4.69
CA LYS A 251 13.08 5.18 5.40
C LYS A 251 12.62 4.98 6.83
N ASP A 252 12.05 6.02 7.46
CA ASP A 252 11.59 5.93 8.84
C ASP A 252 10.52 4.84 9.00
N TYR A 253 10.80 3.82 9.81
CA TYR A 253 9.96 2.63 9.91
C TYR A 253 8.53 2.97 10.39
N GLU A 254 8.40 3.89 11.35
CA GLU A 254 7.09 4.26 11.88
C GLU A 254 6.25 5.01 10.84
N GLN A 255 6.84 6.00 10.17
CA GLN A 255 6.17 6.73 9.08
C GLN A 255 5.84 5.83 7.89
N ARG A 256 6.69 4.85 7.58
CA ARG A 256 6.42 3.86 6.53
C ARG A 256 5.15 3.08 6.79
N PHE A 257 4.94 2.63 8.03
CA PHE A 257 3.74 1.86 8.39
C PHE A 257 2.50 2.74 8.57
N ARG A 258 2.64 3.95 9.15
CA ARG A 258 1.51 4.90 9.32
C ARG A 258 1.03 5.45 7.98
N SER A 259 1.95 5.78 7.08
CA SER A 259 1.69 6.29 5.75
C SER A 259 2.12 5.30 4.68
N ARG A 260 1.55 4.08 4.73
CA ARG A 260 1.91 3.00 3.79
C ARG A 260 1.81 3.41 2.31
N TYR A 261 0.88 4.29 1.96
CA TYR A 261 0.77 4.82 0.61
C TYR A 261 2.03 5.62 0.17
N LEU A 262 2.73 6.29 1.08
CA LEU A 262 4.03 6.92 0.83
C LEU A 262 5.14 5.87 0.77
N ASP A 263 5.16 4.89 1.67
CA ASP A 263 6.11 3.78 1.64
C ASP A 263 6.09 3.06 0.28
N LEU A 264 4.89 2.66 -0.17
CA LEU A 264 4.70 2.05 -1.49
C LEU A 264 5.01 3.02 -2.63
N LEU A 265 4.96 4.34 -2.43
CA LEU A 265 5.34 5.28 -3.48
C LEU A 265 6.86 5.30 -3.70
N PHE A 266 7.64 5.27 -2.62
CA PHE A 266 9.08 5.46 -2.63
C PHE A 266 9.90 4.16 -2.62
N ASN A 267 9.40 3.09 -2.00
CA ASN A 267 10.15 1.86 -1.76
C ASN A 267 9.63 0.72 -2.66
N ASP A 268 10.40 0.43 -3.71
CA ASP A 268 10.13 -0.69 -4.63
C ASP A 268 10.18 -2.03 -3.89
N SER A 269 11.05 -2.13 -2.87
CA SER A 269 11.13 -3.28 -1.95
C SER A 269 9.80 -3.55 -1.24
N SER A 270 9.13 -2.52 -0.73
CA SER A 270 7.83 -2.67 -0.06
C SER A 270 6.72 -3.12 -1.01
N ARG A 271 6.74 -2.68 -2.27
CA ARG A 271 5.85 -3.24 -3.30
C ARG A 271 6.17 -4.69 -3.61
N GLN A 272 7.46 -5.01 -3.73
CA GLN A 272 7.92 -6.37 -4.02
C GLN A 272 7.48 -7.34 -2.94
N ILE A 273 7.51 -6.94 -1.66
CA ILE A 273 7.03 -7.75 -0.54
C ILE A 273 5.54 -8.10 -0.71
N LEU A 274 4.67 -7.10 -0.91
CA LEU A 274 3.23 -7.34 -1.08
C LEU A 274 2.90 -8.11 -2.35
N TRP A 275 3.68 -7.90 -3.42
CA TRP A 275 3.54 -8.64 -4.67
C TRP A 275 3.95 -10.11 -4.52
N THR A 276 5.07 -10.40 -3.84
CA THR A 276 5.47 -11.76 -3.47
C THR A 276 4.41 -12.43 -2.61
N ARG A 277 3.85 -11.74 -1.61
CA ARG A 277 2.73 -12.25 -0.80
C ARG A 277 1.52 -12.62 -1.69
N SER A 278 1.15 -11.78 -2.65
CA SER A 278 0.07 -12.08 -3.59
C SER A 278 0.35 -13.34 -4.42
N LYS A 279 1.60 -13.53 -4.86
CA LYS A 279 2.01 -14.75 -5.58
C LYS A 279 1.95 -15.99 -4.70
N MET A 280 2.37 -15.89 -3.44
CA MET A 280 2.27 -16.98 -2.47
C MET A 280 0.83 -17.45 -2.31
N ILE A 281 -0.09 -16.52 -2.07
CA ILE A 281 -1.52 -16.81 -1.90
C ILE A 281 -2.08 -17.50 -3.14
N LYS A 282 -1.74 -17.03 -4.34
CA LYS A 282 -2.15 -17.67 -5.60
C LYS A 282 -1.63 -19.11 -5.69
N TYR A 283 -0.33 -19.31 -5.46
CA TYR A 283 0.29 -20.64 -5.51
C TYR A 283 -0.37 -21.62 -4.54
N ILE A 284 -0.64 -21.17 -3.30
CA ILE A 284 -1.29 -21.98 -2.26
C ILE A 284 -2.69 -22.43 -2.70
N ARG A 285 -3.50 -21.52 -3.26
CA ARG A 285 -4.81 -21.88 -3.81
C ARG A 285 -4.70 -22.89 -4.95
N ASP A 286 -3.83 -22.63 -5.93
CA ASP A 286 -3.61 -23.52 -7.07
C ASP A 286 -3.14 -24.93 -6.59
N PHE A 287 -2.31 -24.98 -5.54
CA PHE A 287 -1.82 -26.22 -4.94
C PHE A 287 -2.97 -27.06 -4.36
N PHE A 288 -3.87 -26.45 -3.59
CA PHE A 288 -5.01 -27.13 -2.98
C PHE A 288 -6.07 -27.52 -4.03
N ASP A 289 -6.37 -26.63 -4.97
CA ASP A 289 -7.30 -26.89 -6.08
C ASP A 289 -6.87 -28.12 -6.90
N SER A 290 -5.58 -28.20 -7.25
CA SER A 290 -5.00 -29.34 -7.96
C SER A 290 -5.05 -30.68 -7.20
N ARG A 291 -5.32 -30.64 -5.88
CA ARG A 291 -5.42 -31.80 -4.98
C ARG A 291 -6.86 -32.06 -4.53
N GLU A 292 -7.85 -31.48 -5.22
CA GLU A 292 -9.29 -31.65 -4.99
C GLU A 292 -9.73 -31.21 -3.59
N PHE A 293 -9.03 -30.24 -2.99
CA PHE A 293 -9.55 -29.54 -1.82
C PHE A 293 -10.57 -28.50 -2.26
N ILE A 294 -11.63 -28.34 -1.47
CA ILE A 294 -12.66 -27.32 -1.69
C ILE A 294 -12.33 -26.11 -0.81
N GLU A 295 -12.17 -24.93 -1.42
CA GLU A 295 -12.07 -23.66 -0.67
C GLU A 295 -13.43 -23.35 -0.04
N VAL A 296 -13.46 -23.10 1.26
CA VAL A 296 -14.67 -22.79 2.03
C VAL A 296 -14.46 -21.53 2.87
N GLU A 297 -15.57 -20.93 3.32
CA GLU A 297 -15.56 -19.80 4.25
C GLU A 297 -16.41 -20.17 5.48
N THR A 298 -15.83 -20.07 6.67
CA THR A 298 -16.52 -20.37 7.94
C THR A 298 -16.78 -19.08 8.74
N PRO A 299 -17.68 -19.10 9.74
CA PRO A 299 -18.01 -17.90 10.51
C PRO A 299 -16.77 -17.23 11.12
N THR A 300 -16.57 -15.95 10.78
CA THR A 300 -15.59 -15.09 11.46
C THR A 300 -16.11 -14.58 12.80
N LEU A 301 -17.43 -14.41 12.91
CA LEU A 301 -18.14 -14.10 14.16
C LEU A 301 -18.75 -15.39 14.71
N ALA A 302 -18.26 -15.83 15.86
CA ALA A 302 -18.71 -17.06 16.52
C ALA A 302 -19.37 -16.76 17.87
N SER A 303 -20.35 -17.58 18.27
CA SER A 303 -20.95 -17.48 19.61
C SER A 303 -19.99 -17.92 20.71
N ILE A 304 -19.01 -18.76 20.37
CA ILE A 304 -17.96 -19.29 21.24
C ILE A 304 -16.67 -19.27 20.42
N ALA A 305 -15.58 -18.73 20.95
CA ALA A 305 -14.26 -18.86 20.33
C ALA A 305 -13.64 -20.21 20.68
N GLY A 306 -13.08 -20.90 19.69
CA GLY A 306 -12.44 -22.21 19.85
C GLY A 306 -11.50 -22.53 18.69
N GLY A 307 -10.84 -23.69 18.73
CA GLY A 307 -9.89 -24.13 17.72
C GLY A 307 -8.44 -23.73 17.99
N ALA A 308 -8.19 -22.76 18.87
CA ALA A 308 -6.84 -22.44 19.33
C ALA A 308 -6.89 -21.99 20.79
N THR A 309 -5.75 -22.09 21.49
CA THR A 309 -5.54 -21.45 22.80
C THR A 309 -5.09 -20.02 22.57
N ALA A 310 -6.03 -19.07 22.66
CA ALA A 310 -5.80 -17.66 22.37
C ALA A 310 -6.92 -16.80 22.98
N LEU A 311 -6.59 -15.59 23.41
CA LEU A 311 -7.58 -14.63 23.90
C LEU A 311 -8.40 -14.06 22.73
N PRO A 312 -9.73 -14.21 22.67
CA PRO A 312 -10.52 -13.68 21.56
C PRO A 312 -10.81 -12.18 21.71
N PHE A 313 -11.15 -11.52 20.59
CA PHE A 313 -11.84 -10.23 20.61
C PHE A 313 -13.34 -10.43 20.83
N THR A 314 -13.95 -9.60 21.66
CA THR A 314 -15.38 -9.60 21.95
C THR A 314 -16.10 -8.46 21.21
N THR A 315 -17.29 -8.73 20.69
CA THR A 315 -18.17 -7.74 20.05
C THR A 315 -19.64 -8.00 20.40
N HIS A 316 -20.55 -7.12 19.98
CA HIS A 316 -21.97 -7.19 20.32
C HIS A 316 -22.86 -7.08 19.07
N HIS A 317 -23.82 -8.00 18.95
CA HIS A 317 -24.81 -7.98 17.88
C HIS A 317 -26.11 -7.30 18.35
N ASN A 318 -26.29 -6.02 18.03
CA ASN A 318 -27.41 -5.19 18.50
C ASN A 318 -28.81 -5.82 18.33
N SER A 319 -29.15 -6.32 17.13
CA SER A 319 -30.50 -6.85 16.86
C SER A 319 -30.82 -8.17 17.58
N LEU A 320 -29.82 -9.03 17.77
CA LEU A 320 -29.94 -10.29 18.52
C LEU A 320 -29.65 -10.10 20.02
N ASN A 321 -29.25 -8.89 20.42
CA ASN A 321 -28.84 -8.51 21.77
C ASN A 321 -27.94 -9.58 22.44
N ARG A 322 -26.86 -9.98 21.76
CA ARG A 322 -25.95 -11.01 22.26
C ARG A 322 -24.49 -10.69 21.97
N GLU A 323 -23.63 -11.17 22.85
CA GLU A 323 -22.18 -11.15 22.68
C GLU A 323 -21.75 -12.16 21.60
N LEU A 324 -20.73 -11.78 20.83
CA LEU A 324 -20.07 -12.62 19.83
C LEU A 324 -18.55 -12.43 19.97
N PHE A 325 -17.80 -13.40 19.46
CA PHE A 325 -16.35 -13.38 19.46
C PHE A 325 -15.83 -13.41 18.02
N MET A 326 -14.75 -12.69 17.76
CA MET A 326 -13.98 -12.89 16.53
C MET A 326 -13.25 -14.23 16.62
N ARG A 327 -13.23 -15.00 15.53
CA ARG A 327 -12.58 -16.32 15.53
C ARG A 327 -11.07 -16.22 15.78
N VAL A 328 -10.56 -17.17 16.56
CA VAL A 328 -9.11 -17.38 16.77
C VAL A 328 -8.52 -18.42 15.82
N ALA A 329 -9.37 -19.34 15.33
CA ALA A 329 -9.12 -20.32 14.27
C ALA A 329 -10.46 -20.82 13.67
N PRO A 330 -10.52 -21.23 12.39
CA PRO A 330 -11.68 -21.87 11.77
C PRO A 330 -11.83 -23.38 12.06
N GLU A 331 -10.84 -24.02 12.70
CA GLU A 331 -10.70 -25.46 12.94
C GLU A 331 -12.01 -26.23 13.24
N LEU A 332 -12.77 -25.80 14.25
CA LEU A 332 -13.96 -26.56 14.68
C LEU A 332 -15.03 -26.63 13.57
N TYR A 333 -15.19 -25.54 12.81
CA TYR A 333 -16.10 -25.49 11.66
C TYR A 333 -15.62 -26.34 10.50
N LEU A 334 -14.31 -26.32 10.22
CA LEU A 334 -13.74 -27.13 9.14
C LEU A 334 -13.90 -28.63 9.42
N LYS A 335 -13.71 -29.08 10.67
CA LYS A 335 -14.03 -30.45 11.08
C LYS A 335 -15.51 -30.80 10.94
N MET A 336 -16.42 -29.87 11.27
CA MET A 336 -17.86 -30.08 11.06
C MET A 336 -18.22 -30.27 9.57
N LEU A 337 -17.50 -29.64 8.65
CA LEU A 337 -17.67 -29.90 7.21
C LEU A 337 -17.22 -31.31 6.83
N ILE A 338 -16.15 -31.82 7.44
CA ILE A 338 -15.72 -33.22 7.24
C ILE A 338 -16.80 -34.20 7.75
N VAL A 339 -17.38 -33.94 8.94
CA VAL A 339 -18.56 -34.68 9.42
C VAL A 339 -19.72 -34.61 8.41
N GLY A 340 -19.91 -33.45 7.78
CA GLY A 340 -20.90 -33.23 6.73
C GLY A 340 -20.63 -33.97 5.40
N GLY A 341 -19.51 -34.68 5.27
CA GLY A 341 -19.18 -35.50 4.10
C GLY A 341 -18.23 -34.85 3.09
N PHE A 342 -17.67 -33.68 3.39
CA PHE A 342 -16.58 -33.11 2.59
C PHE A 342 -15.29 -33.86 2.93
N ASN A 343 -14.60 -34.44 1.94
CA ASN A 343 -13.36 -35.18 2.23
C ASN A 343 -12.14 -34.27 2.40
N LYS A 344 -12.07 -33.14 1.70
CA LYS A 344 -10.90 -32.25 1.68
C LYS A 344 -11.39 -30.81 1.58
N VAL A 345 -11.19 -30.03 2.64
CA VAL A 345 -11.56 -28.61 2.68
C VAL A 345 -10.36 -27.76 3.10
N PHE A 346 -10.28 -26.53 2.60
CA PHE A 346 -9.35 -25.54 3.13
C PHE A 346 -10.01 -24.17 3.21
N GLU A 347 -9.52 -23.34 4.12
CA GLU A 347 -9.91 -21.94 4.24
C GLU A 347 -8.67 -21.07 4.35
N LEU A 348 -8.56 -20.06 3.48
CA LEU A 348 -7.55 -19.00 3.58
C LEU A 348 -8.23 -17.73 4.06
N GLY A 349 -7.95 -17.34 5.31
CA GLY A 349 -8.71 -16.28 5.95
C GLY A 349 -7.97 -15.59 7.10
N LYS A 350 -8.63 -14.59 7.69
CA LYS A 350 -8.13 -13.89 8.87
C LYS A 350 -8.49 -14.64 10.15
N ASN A 351 -7.55 -14.64 11.09
CA ASN A 351 -7.75 -14.98 12.50
C ASN A 351 -7.48 -13.75 13.35
N PHE A 352 -8.13 -13.65 14.50
CA PHE A 352 -8.09 -12.49 15.39
C PHE A 352 -7.75 -12.95 16.80
N ARG A 353 -6.61 -12.52 17.32
CA ARG A 353 -6.14 -12.83 18.67
C ARG A 353 -5.83 -11.55 19.43
N ASN A 354 -6.49 -11.36 20.56
CA ASN A 354 -6.37 -10.20 21.42
C ASN A 354 -5.12 -10.32 22.32
N GLU A 355 -3.97 -10.45 21.68
CA GLU A 355 -2.68 -10.70 22.33
C GLU A 355 -1.75 -9.49 22.15
N GLY A 356 -0.51 -9.62 22.64
CA GLY A 356 0.53 -8.61 22.43
C GLY A 356 0.91 -8.45 20.95
N VAL A 357 1.46 -7.27 20.62
CA VAL A 357 2.05 -7.01 19.29
C VAL A 357 3.57 -7.01 19.41
N ASP A 358 4.24 -7.86 18.64
CA ASP A 358 5.69 -7.96 18.60
C ASP A 358 6.22 -8.10 17.16
N LEU A 359 7.43 -8.67 17.00
CA LEU A 359 8.08 -8.83 15.70
C LEU A 359 7.45 -9.95 14.85
N THR A 360 6.68 -10.86 15.44
CA THR A 360 6.08 -12.04 14.81
C THR A 360 4.57 -12.17 15.04
N HIS A 361 3.97 -11.29 15.85
CA HIS A 361 2.54 -11.29 16.19
C HIS A 361 1.87 -9.97 15.83
N ASN A 362 0.76 -10.05 15.10
CA ASN A 362 -0.16 -8.95 14.82
C ASN A 362 -1.58 -9.41 15.18
N PRO A 363 -2.44 -8.57 15.78
CA PRO A 363 -3.71 -9.04 16.35
C PRO A 363 -4.68 -9.62 15.33
N GLU A 364 -4.59 -9.19 14.08
CA GLU A 364 -5.15 -9.90 12.94
C GLU A 364 -4.03 -10.46 12.07
N PHE A 365 -4.13 -11.73 11.68
CA PHE A 365 -3.17 -12.37 10.80
C PHE A 365 -3.89 -13.32 9.85
N THR A 366 -3.23 -13.71 8.76
CA THR A 366 -3.77 -14.63 7.77
C THR A 366 -3.17 -16.02 7.99
N SER A 367 -4.05 -17.01 8.12
CA SER A 367 -3.67 -18.40 8.02
C SER A 367 -4.34 -19.05 6.81
N VAL A 368 -3.79 -20.19 6.41
CA VAL A 368 -4.51 -21.18 5.64
C VAL A 368 -4.62 -22.42 6.51
N GLU A 369 -5.83 -22.96 6.63
CA GLU A 369 -6.07 -24.22 7.33
C GLU A 369 -6.74 -25.21 6.39
N PHE A 370 -6.33 -26.48 6.44
CA PHE A 370 -6.99 -27.54 5.71
C PHE A 370 -7.31 -28.72 6.62
N TYR A 371 -8.36 -29.45 6.26
CA TYR A 371 -8.76 -30.70 6.90
C TYR A 371 -9.04 -31.73 5.82
N ALA A 372 -8.43 -32.91 5.96
CA ALA A 372 -8.51 -33.99 4.99
C ALA A 372 -8.91 -35.30 5.69
N ALA A 373 -10.06 -35.84 5.32
CA ALA A 373 -10.50 -37.16 5.72
C ALA A 373 -9.50 -38.21 5.23
N TYR A 374 -9.33 -39.23 6.07
CA TYR A 374 -8.42 -40.37 5.93
C TYR A 374 -6.93 -40.04 5.94
N PHE A 375 -6.56 -38.80 6.26
CA PHE A 375 -5.17 -38.44 6.54
C PHE A 375 -4.83 -38.65 8.02
N ASP A 376 -3.58 -39.00 8.30
CA ASP A 376 -2.97 -38.83 9.62
C ASP A 376 -1.86 -37.76 9.59
N VAL A 377 -1.22 -37.54 10.73
CA VAL A 377 -0.14 -36.56 10.88
C VAL A 377 1.03 -36.78 9.90
N TYR A 378 1.26 -38.00 9.43
CA TYR A 378 2.35 -38.33 8.50
C TYR A 378 2.01 -37.95 7.06
N ASP A 379 0.75 -38.13 6.65
CA ASP A 379 0.24 -37.60 5.39
C ASP A 379 0.30 -36.08 5.37
N VAL A 380 -0.08 -35.45 6.50
CA VAL A 380 -0.03 -34.00 6.69
C VAL A 380 1.40 -33.45 6.67
N MET A 381 2.40 -34.18 7.18
CA MET A 381 3.81 -33.80 7.04
C MET A 381 4.24 -33.81 5.57
N ALA A 382 3.90 -34.85 4.81
CA ALA A 382 4.30 -34.98 3.40
C ALA A 382 3.72 -33.85 2.53
N ILE A 383 2.45 -33.50 2.70
CA ILE A 383 1.83 -32.38 1.97
C ILE A 383 2.40 -31.02 2.40
N THR A 384 2.82 -30.87 3.67
CA THR A 384 3.51 -29.65 4.14
C THR A 384 4.85 -29.46 3.44
N GLU A 385 5.67 -30.50 3.40
CA GLU A 385 6.96 -30.50 2.69
C GLU A 385 6.75 -30.19 1.21
N GLU A 386 5.79 -30.84 0.55
CA GLU A 386 5.48 -30.64 -0.87
C GLU A 386 5.05 -29.19 -1.17
N LEU A 387 4.10 -28.66 -0.40
CA LEU A 387 3.56 -27.31 -0.55
C LEU A 387 4.64 -26.25 -0.37
N VAL A 388 5.34 -26.29 0.76
CA VAL A 388 6.26 -25.21 1.15
C VAL A 388 7.52 -25.26 0.30
N SER A 389 8.12 -26.43 0.08
CA SER A 389 9.31 -26.56 -0.77
C SER A 389 9.00 -26.15 -2.21
N GLY A 390 7.83 -26.58 -2.73
CA GLY A 390 7.34 -26.21 -4.05
C GLY A 390 7.12 -24.71 -4.21
N LEU A 391 6.53 -24.06 -3.20
CA LEU A 391 6.33 -22.62 -3.17
C LEU A 391 7.66 -21.86 -3.22
N VAL A 392 8.63 -22.26 -2.40
CA VAL A 392 9.97 -21.64 -2.34
C VAL A 392 10.64 -21.71 -3.71
N LYS A 393 10.64 -22.91 -4.33
CA LYS A 393 11.18 -23.11 -5.68
C LYS A 393 10.45 -22.31 -6.73
N HIS A 394 9.11 -22.21 -6.65
CA HIS A 394 8.30 -21.43 -7.58
C HIS A 394 8.64 -19.94 -7.53
N LEU A 395 8.83 -19.38 -6.33
CA LEU A 395 9.08 -17.96 -6.13
C LEU A 395 10.54 -17.56 -6.40
N THR A 396 11.50 -18.41 -6.05
CA THR A 396 12.93 -18.06 -6.04
C THR A 396 13.75 -18.78 -7.10
N GLY A 397 13.21 -19.84 -7.72
CA GLY A 397 13.94 -20.73 -8.64
C GLY A 397 14.87 -21.73 -7.94
N SER A 398 14.98 -21.68 -6.61
CA SER A 398 15.88 -22.49 -5.78
C SER A 398 15.16 -23.05 -4.56
N PHE A 399 15.71 -24.08 -3.93
CA PHE A 399 15.30 -24.50 -2.57
C PHE A 399 16.13 -23.83 -1.47
N ILE A 400 17.16 -23.08 -1.83
CA ILE A 400 18.05 -22.39 -0.89
C ILE A 400 17.73 -20.90 -0.90
N THR A 401 17.42 -20.36 0.27
CA THR A 401 17.20 -18.91 0.48
C THR A 401 18.12 -18.38 1.57
N LYS A 402 18.21 -17.05 1.68
CA LYS A 402 18.90 -16.36 2.78
C LYS A 402 17.89 -15.67 3.69
N PHE A 403 18.13 -15.71 4.98
CA PHE A 403 17.35 -14.98 5.98
C PHE A 403 18.28 -14.24 6.95
N VAL A 404 18.09 -12.93 7.08
CA VAL A 404 18.90 -12.07 7.94
C VAL A 404 18.11 -11.71 9.19
N THR A 405 18.67 -12.02 10.36
CA THR A 405 18.04 -11.73 11.66
C THR A 405 18.11 -10.23 11.98
N GLN A 406 17.34 -9.79 12.97
CA GLN A 406 17.42 -8.40 13.47
C GLN A 406 18.82 -7.97 13.95
N HIS A 407 19.70 -8.92 14.28
CA HIS A 407 21.07 -8.67 14.73
C HIS A 407 22.11 -8.78 13.60
N GLY A 408 21.67 -9.01 12.36
CA GLY A 408 22.53 -9.10 11.18
C GLY A 408 23.14 -10.48 10.93
N GLU A 409 22.72 -11.51 11.67
CA GLU A 409 23.13 -12.90 11.40
C GLU A 409 22.45 -13.38 10.11
N GLU A 410 23.22 -13.92 9.17
CA GLU A 410 22.70 -14.48 7.93
C GLU A 410 22.59 -16.00 8.06
N TYR A 411 21.38 -16.52 7.89
CA TYR A 411 21.10 -17.94 7.78
C TYR A 411 20.93 -18.34 6.32
N GLU A 412 21.62 -19.40 5.91
CA GLU A 412 21.30 -20.15 4.70
C GLU A 412 20.23 -21.19 5.06
N VAL A 413 19.08 -21.10 4.41
CA VAL A 413 17.90 -21.92 4.71
C VAL A 413 17.67 -22.86 3.54
N ASN A 414 17.85 -24.17 3.76
CA ASN A 414 17.55 -25.19 2.77
C ASN A 414 16.13 -25.73 3.00
N TRP A 415 15.24 -25.48 2.06
CA TRP A 415 13.83 -25.87 2.12
C TRP A 415 13.55 -27.24 1.50
N GLU A 416 14.55 -27.91 0.93
CA GLU A 416 14.36 -29.20 0.27
C GLU A 416 13.92 -30.30 1.26
N ALA A 417 12.90 -31.07 0.88
CA ALA A 417 12.47 -32.24 1.62
C ALA A 417 13.47 -33.41 1.47
N PRO A 418 13.59 -34.31 2.44
CA PRO A 418 12.84 -34.37 3.70
C PRO A 418 13.39 -33.42 4.77
N TRP A 419 12.50 -32.82 5.54
CA TRP A 419 12.83 -31.92 6.64
C TRP A 419 13.26 -32.70 7.89
N LYS A 420 14.05 -32.05 8.75
CA LYS A 420 14.52 -32.65 10.01
C LYS A 420 13.31 -32.99 10.89
N ARG A 421 13.33 -34.15 11.56
CA ARG A 421 12.30 -34.58 12.50
C ARG A 421 12.88 -34.67 13.91
N ILE A 422 12.30 -33.96 14.85
CA ILE A 422 12.73 -33.86 16.25
C ILE A 422 11.60 -34.38 17.13
N ASP A 423 11.86 -35.43 17.90
CA ASP A 423 10.89 -35.92 18.90
C ASP A 423 11.05 -35.11 20.19
N MET A 424 9.99 -34.42 20.62
CA MET A 424 10.08 -33.40 21.68
C MET A 424 10.72 -33.93 22.97
N ILE A 425 10.13 -34.96 23.58
CA ILE A 425 10.59 -35.44 24.90
C ILE A 425 11.98 -36.07 24.81
N PRO A 426 12.26 -37.05 23.91
CA PRO A 426 13.60 -37.65 23.80
C PRO A 426 14.71 -36.64 23.51
N GLU A 427 14.44 -35.62 22.70
CA GLU A 427 15.43 -34.59 22.40
C GLU A 427 15.68 -33.66 23.60
N LEU A 428 14.63 -33.29 24.35
CA LEU A 428 14.78 -32.57 25.61
C LEU A 428 15.56 -33.38 26.64
N GLU A 429 15.30 -34.69 26.76
CA GLU A 429 16.06 -35.59 27.64
C GLU A 429 17.54 -35.61 27.26
N ARG A 430 17.84 -35.72 25.95
CA ARG A 430 19.21 -35.73 25.41
C ARG A 430 19.96 -34.43 25.72
N ILE A 431 19.32 -33.28 25.56
CA ILE A 431 19.95 -31.96 25.76
C ILE A 431 20.10 -31.65 27.25
N THR A 432 19.08 -31.94 28.04
CA THR A 432 19.07 -31.60 29.47
C THR A 432 19.87 -32.58 30.32
N GLY A 433 20.04 -33.82 29.85
CA GLY A 433 20.66 -34.92 30.57
C GLY A 433 19.76 -35.51 31.66
N LYS A 434 18.45 -35.24 31.61
CA LYS A 434 17.46 -35.69 32.60
C LYS A 434 16.42 -36.57 31.92
N THR A 435 16.04 -37.66 32.56
CA THR A 435 14.87 -38.45 32.14
C THR A 435 13.60 -37.73 32.59
N PHE A 436 12.69 -37.50 31.65
CA PHE A 436 11.40 -36.87 31.94
C PHE A 436 10.43 -37.91 32.47
N PRO A 437 9.41 -37.51 33.26
CA PRO A 437 8.33 -38.39 33.64
C PRO A 437 7.64 -39.02 32.41
N PRO A 438 7.07 -40.24 32.53
CA PRO A 438 6.31 -40.86 31.45
C PRO A 438 5.24 -39.95 30.87
N GLY A 439 4.91 -40.11 29.58
CA GLY A 439 3.98 -39.23 28.88
C GLY A 439 2.62 -39.07 29.58
N ASP A 440 2.10 -40.14 30.18
CA ASP A 440 0.84 -40.16 30.92
C ASP A 440 0.94 -39.58 32.34
N GLU A 441 2.13 -39.20 32.80
CA GLU A 441 2.37 -38.51 34.07
C GLU A 441 2.75 -37.03 33.85
N LEU A 442 2.92 -36.58 32.60
CA LEU A 442 3.37 -35.22 32.29
C LEU A 442 2.40 -34.12 32.76
N HIS A 443 1.15 -34.47 33.08
CA HIS A 443 0.14 -33.55 33.60
C HIS A 443 0.10 -33.44 35.13
N THR A 444 0.89 -34.24 35.84
CA THR A 444 0.83 -34.34 37.31
C THR A 444 1.59 -33.22 38.04
N ASP A 445 1.28 -33.01 39.32
CA ASP A 445 2.02 -32.10 40.20
C ASP A 445 3.48 -32.54 40.41
N GLY A 446 3.75 -33.85 40.36
CA GLY A 446 5.11 -34.38 40.40
C GLY A 446 5.94 -33.90 39.21
N THR A 447 5.37 -33.94 38.01
CA THR A 447 5.99 -33.36 36.81
C THR A 447 6.13 -31.84 36.93
N ASN A 448 5.14 -31.15 37.52
CA ASN A 448 5.23 -29.71 37.73
C ASN A 448 6.48 -29.33 38.54
N GLN A 449 6.73 -30.05 39.64
CA GLN A 449 7.90 -29.82 40.47
C GLN A 449 9.19 -30.15 39.71
N PHE A 450 9.24 -31.28 38.99
CA PHE A 450 10.37 -31.65 38.13
C PHE A 450 10.72 -30.55 37.12
N LEU A 451 9.72 -30.00 36.41
CA LEU A 451 9.93 -28.96 35.41
C LEU A 451 10.40 -27.64 36.04
N LYS A 452 9.86 -27.25 37.20
CA LYS A 452 10.34 -26.08 37.96
C LYS A 452 11.80 -26.20 38.35
N ASP A 453 12.20 -27.37 38.87
CA ASP A 453 13.58 -27.64 39.25
C ASP A 453 14.50 -27.65 38.04
N LEU A 454 14.04 -28.20 36.91
CA LEU A 454 14.78 -28.19 35.65
C LEU A 454 14.98 -26.78 35.09
N LEU A 455 13.93 -25.95 35.03
CA LEU A 455 14.05 -24.55 34.58
C LEU A 455 15.04 -23.78 35.46
N LYS A 456 14.97 -23.98 36.78
CA LYS A 456 15.91 -23.37 37.72
C LYS A 456 17.35 -23.86 37.51
N GLU A 457 17.56 -25.17 37.32
CA GLU A 457 18.88 -25.75 37.03
C GLU A 457 19.48 -25.17 35.74
N LYS A 458 18.66 -24.99 34.71
CA LYS A 458 19.05 -24.47 33.40
C LYS A 458 19.05 -22.94 33.30
N ASN A 459 18.66 -22.24 34.37
CA ASN A 459 18.53 -20.78 34.43
C ASN A 459 17.62 -20.22 33.32
N LEU A 460 16.47 -20.86 33.12
CA LEU A 460 15.44 -20.46 32.16
C LEU A 460 14.26 -19.78 32.88
N GLU A 461 13.82 -18.66 32.33
CA GLU A 461 12.67 -17.92 32.85
C GLU A 461 11.39 -18.35 32.13
N CYS A 462 10.38 -18.76 32.91
CA CYS A 462 9.03 -19.01 32.42
C CYS A 462 8.07 -18.04 33.13
N PRO A 463 7.38 -17.14 32.41
CA PRO A 463 6.43 -16.23 33.05
C PRO A 463 5.26 -17.00 33.69
N PRO A 464 4.74 -16.58 34.85
CA PRO A 464 3.61 -17.25 35.49
C PRO A 464 2.32 -17.14 34.65
N PRO A 465 1.35 -18.08 34.81
CA PRO A 465 1.40 -19.27 35.67
C PRO A 465 2.38 -20.35 35.19
N LEU A 466 3.06 -21.01 36.14
CA LEU A 466 4.02 -22.10 35.88
C LEU A 466 3.31 -23.45 35.68
N THR A 467 2.51 -23.55 34.63
CA THR A 467 1.85 -24.81 34.24
C THR A 467 2.83 -25.73 33.51
N ASN A 468 2.56 -27.04 33.52
CA ASN A 468 3.44 -28.01 32.85
C ASN A 468 3.57 -27.71 31.36
N ALA A 469 2.46 -27.31 30.71
CA ALA A 469 2.42 -26.91 29.31
C ALA A 469 3.36 -25.72 29.02
N ARG A 470 3.24 -24.62 29.78
CA ARG A 470 4.06 -23.41 29.58
C ARG A 470 5.54 -23.64 29.86
N MET A 471 5.86 -24.48 30.85
CA MET A 471 7.25 -24.82 31.15
C MET A 471 7.88 -25.72 30.07
N LEU A 472 7.12 -26.66 29.51
CA LEU A 472 7.57 -27.47 28.38
C LEU A 472 7.71 -26.65 27.10
N ASP A 473 6.78 -25.73 26.84
CA ASP A 473 6.86 -24.76 25.76
C ASP A 473 8.12 -23.90 25.88
N THR A 474 8.43 -23.40 27.08
CA THR A 474 9.68 -22.65 27.36
C THR A 474 10.93 -23.49 27.05
N LEU A 475 10.94 -24.76 27.45
CA LEU A 475 12.05 -25.69 27.14
C LEU A 475 12.16 -25.97 25.63
N CYS A 476 11.02 -26.11 24.94
CA CYS A 476 10.96 -26.29 23.50
C CYS A 476 11.56 -25.08 22.77
N GLY A 477 11.12 -23.86 23.14
CA GLY A 477 11.61 -22.61 22.57
C GLY A 477 13.11 -22.43 22.69
N GLU A 478 13.67 -22.75 23.86
CA GLU A 478 15.10 -22.60 24.09
C GLU A 478 15.94 -23.69 23.38
N TYR A 479 15.51 -24.95 23.44
CA TYR A 479 16.37 -26.08 23.08
C TYR A 479 16.03 -26.78 21.77
N LEU A 480 14.77 -26.75 21.33
CA LEU A 480 14.33 -27.48 20.15
C LEU A 480 14.15 -26.54 18.95
N GLU A 481 13.43 -25.43 19.12
CA GLU A 481 13.20 -24.46 18.04
C GLU A 481 14.51 -23.88 17.50
N THR A 482 15.49 -23.68 18.37
CA THR A 482 16.83 -23.18 18.01
C THR A 482 17.59 -24.11 17.05
N GLN A 483 17.19 -25.38 16.95
CA GLN A 483 17.77 -26.35 16.03
C GLN A 483 17.16 -26.32 14.62
N CYS A 484 16.07 -25.58 14.42
CA CYS A 484 15.34 -25.49 13.14
C CYS A 484 15.70 -24.19 12.42
N ILE A 485 16.93 -24.12 11.90
CA ILE A 485 17.34 -23.04 10.97
C ILE A 485 16.73 -23.29 9.60
N SER A 486 17.08 -24.41 8.97
CA SER A 486 16.28 -25.00 7.90
C SER A 486 14.98 -25.57 8.47
N PRO A 487 13.93 -25.77 7.63
CA PRO A 487 12.67 -26.35 8.09
C PRO A 487 12.86 -27.67 8.82
N GLY A 488 12.17 -27.79 9.95
CA GLY A 488 12.15 -28.99 10.77
C GLY A 488 10.82 -29.14 11.51
N PHE A 489 10.43 -30.39 11.73
CA PHE A 489 9.25 -30.77 12.49
C PHE A 489 9.64 -31.12 13.93
N ILE A 490 8.97 -30.48 14.90
CA ILE A 490 8.95 -30.94 16.29
C ILE A 490 7.70 -31.81 16.46
N LEU A 491 7.87 -33.04 16.92
CA LEU A 491 6.88 -34.11 16.89
C LEU A 491 6.45 -34.55 18.29
N ASN A 492 5.29 -35.21 18.33
CA ASN A 492 4.83 -36.02 19.46
C ASN A 492 4.60 -35.20 20.73
N HIS A 493 3.95 -34.05 20.56
CA HIS A 493 3.62 -33.13 21.64
C HIS A 493 2.78 -33.82 22.72
N PRO A 494 3.01 -33.52 24.00
CA PRO A 494 2.19 -34.03 25.08
C PRO A 494 0.71 -33.64 24.98
N GLN A 495 -0.17 -34.51 25.50
CA GLN A 495 -1.62 -34.34 25.39
C GLN A 495 -2.14 -33.08 26.09
N MET A 496 -1.56 -32.68 27.22
CA MET A 496 -1.98 -31.47 27.94
C MET A 496 -1.70 -30.17 27.19
N MET A 497 -0.84 -30.20 26.16
CA MET A 497 -0.57 -29.07 25.27
C MET A 497 -1.43 -29.10 24.00
N SER A 498 -2.20 -30.18 23.79
CA SER A 498 -2.80 -30.52 22.49
C SER A 498 -4.27 -30.97 22.66
N PRO A 499 -5.17 -30.10 23.12
CA PRO A 499 -6.53 -30.47 23.51
C PRO A 499 -7.41 -30.99 22.36
N LEU A 500 -7.01 -30.76 21.11
CA LEU A 500 -7.73 -31.17 19.89
C LEU A 500 -7.01 -32.28 19.09
N ALA A 501 -5.75 -32.60 19.45
CA ALA A 501 -4.95 -33.60 18.74
C ALA A 501 -5.21 -35.02 19.28
N LYS A 502 -5.33 -36.00 18.38
CA LYS A 502 -5.54 -37.39 18.75
C LYS A 502 -4.34 -37.94 19.53
N TYR A 503 -4.61 -38.78 20.52
CA TYR A 503 -3.58 -39.48 21.28
C TYR A 503 -2.68 -40.30 20.34
N HIS A 504 -1.40 -40.44 20.70
CA HIS A 504 -0.43 -41.17 19.90
C HIS A 504 -0.73 -42.67 19.93
N ARG A 505 -0.65 -43.34 18.76
CA ARG A 505 -1.02 -44.75 18.62
C ARG A 505 -0.24 -45.71 19.53
N ASP A 506 1.05 -45.41 19.78
CA ASP A 506 1.95 -46.28 20.57
C ASP A 506 2.54 -45.63 21.85
N ARG A 507 2.29 -44.35 22.13
CA ARG A 507 3.01 -43.59 23.19
C ARG A 507 2.01 -42.86 24.08
N LYS A 508 1.68 -43.49 25.20
CA LYS A 508 0.66 -42.99 26.13
C LYS A 508 0.98 -41.58 26.63
N GLY A 509 -0.04 -40.72 26.64
CA GLY A 509 0.06 -39.31 27.08
C GLY A 509 0.68 -38.33 26.08
N LEU A 510 1.13 -38.81 24.92
CA LEU A 510 1.52 -37.96 23.79
C LEU A 510 0.43 -37.93 22.72
N CYS A 511 0.53 -37.00 21.78
CA CYS A 511 -0.38 -36.83 20.65
C CYS A 511 0.34 -36.98 19.31
N GLU A 512 -0.37 -37.40 18.27
CA GLU A 512 0.09 -37.30 16.88
C GLU A 512 -0.02 -35.86 16.39
N ARG A 513 0.92 -35.02 16.83
CA ARG A 513 1.02 -33.59 16.51
C ARG A 513 2.43 -33.26 16.06
N PHE A 514 2.53 -32.40 15.05
CA PHE A 514 3.76 -31.70 14.73
C PHE A 514 3.57 -30.19 14.69
N GLU A 515 4.68 -29.50 14.94
CA GLU A 515 4.84 -28.10 14.60
C GLU A 515 6.07 -27.97 13.68
N ALA A 516 5.93 -27.19 12.61
CA ALA A 516 7.02 -26.94 11.67
C ALA A 516 7.67 -25.60 12.00
N PHE A 517 8.99 -25.59 12.15
CA PHE A 517 9.78 -24.41 12.49
C PHE A 517 10.80 -24.10 11.40
N VAL A 518 11.02 -22.80 11.15
CA VAL A 518 12.07 -22.29 10.26
C VAL A 518 12.69 -21.06 10.91
N CYS A 519 14.02 -20.93 10.85
CA CYS A 519 14.75 -19.84 11.50
C CYS A 519 14.28 -19.61 12.95
N ARG A 520 14.01 -20.71 13.69
CA ARG A 520 13.54 -20.72 15.07
C ARG A 520 12.15 -20.09 15.30
N LYS A 521 11.28 -20.09 14.28
CA LYS A 521 9.89 -19.64 14.40
C LYS A 521 8.95 -20.65 13.78
N GLU A 522 7.84 -20.91 14.47
CA GLU A 522 6.77 -21.77 14.01
C GLU A 522 6.14 -21.19 12.74
N ILE A 523 6.00 -22.01 11.69
CA ILE A 523 5.27 -21.68 10.47
C ILE A 523 3.95 -22.46 10.35
N ALA A 524 3.89 -23.68 10.88
CA ALA A 524 2.70 -24.52 10.82
C ALA A 524 2.51 -25.36 12.08
N ASN A 525 1.26 -25.67 12.39
CA ASN A 525 0.85 -26.60 13.44
C ASN A 525 -0.18 -27.57 12.85
N ALA A 526 -0.07 -28.85 13.19
CA ALA A 526 -0.86 -29.90 12.58
C ALA A 526 -0.94 -31.17 13.42
N TYR A 527 -2.01 -31.94 13.24
CA TYR A 527 -2.19 -33.19 13.97
C TYR A 527 -3.17 -34.14 13.28
N THR A 528 -3.10 -35.41 13.67
CA THR A 528 -4.22 -36.33 13.51
C THR A 528 -5.36 -35.83 14.41
N GLU A 529 -6.53 -35.58 13.86
CA GLU A 529 -7.66 -34.95 14.56
C GLU A 529 -8.29 -35.88 15.59
N LEU A 530 -8.56 -35.35 16.79
CA LEU A 530 -9.31 -36.08 17.79
C LEU A 530 -10.77 -36.23 17.34
N ASN A 531 -11.16 -37.45 17.03
CA ASN A 531 -12.51 -37.79 16.56
C ASN A 531 -13.31 -38.64 17.55
N ASN A 532 -12.80 -38.86 18.77
CA ASN A 532 -13.54 -39.54 19.84
C ASN A 532 -14.31 -38.50 20.68
N PRO A 533 -15.66 -38.45 20.60
CA PRO A 533 -16.45 -37.43 21.30
C PRO A 533 -16.33 -37.51 22.83
N PHE A 534 -16.11 -38.71 23.40
CA PHE A 534 -15.95 -38.88 24.84
C PHE A 534 -14.63 -38.28 25.33
N ASP A 535 -13.53 -38.53 24.62
CA ASP A 535 -12.22 -37.93 24.93
C ASP A 535 -12.26 -36.41 24.72
N GLN A 536 -12.83 -35.95 23.59
CA GLN A 536 -12.93 -34.52 23.31
C GLN A 536 -13.72 -33.76 24.39
N ARG A 537 -14.83 -34.33 24.90
CA ARG A 537 -15.59 -33.74 26.02
C ARG A 537 -14.73 -33.59 27.26
N MET A 538 -14.01 -34.64 27.67
CA MET A 538 -13.12 -34.58 28.84
C MET A 538 -12.05 -33.50 28.70
N ARG A 539 -11.50 -33.31 27.49
CA ARG A 539 -10.49 -32.27 27.22
C ARG A 539 -11.07 -30.86 27.25
N PHE A 540 -12.28 -30.67 26.74
CA PHE A 540 -12.98 -29.38 26.85
C PHE A 540 -13.35 -29.05 28.29
N GLU A 541 -13.81 -30.03 29.08
CA GLU A 541 -14.08 -29.83 30.50
C GLU A 541 -12.81 -29.45 31.26
N GLU A 542 -11.67 -30.06 30.93
CA GLU A 542 -10.38 -29.66 31.50
C GLU A 542 -9.96 -28.24 31.12
N GLN A 543 -10.08 -27.86 29.84
CA GLN A 543 -9.82 -26.50 29.39
C GLN A 543 -10.74 -25.48 30.07
N ALA A 544 -12.02 -25.79 30.25
CA ALA A 544 -12.96 -24.95 30.97
C ALA A 544 -12.59 -24.78 32.46
N ARG A 545 -12.05 -25.84 33.10
CA ARG A 545 -11.50 -25.74 34.46
C ARG A 545 -10.27 -24.84 34.52
N GLN A 546 -9.35 -24.94 33.56
CA GLN A 546 -8.17 -24.08 33.47
C GLN A 546 -8.57 -22.61 33.29
N LYS A 547 -9.57 -22.34 32.44
CA LYS A 547 -10.15 -21.01 32.27
C LYS A 547 -10.71 -20.45 33.58
N ALA A 548 -11.46 -21.27 34.32
CA ALA A 548 -12.00 -20.88 35.64
C ALA A 548 -10.89 -20.58 36.68
N GLN A 549 -9.67 -21.06 36.45
CA GLN A 549 -8.48 -20.78 37.27
C GLN A 549 -7.69 -19.55 36.79
N GLY A 550 -8.16 -18.85 35.74
CA GLY A 550 -7.55 -17.61 35.24
C GLY A 550 -6.69 -17.77 33.98
N ASP A 551 -6.77 -18.90 33.29
CA ASP A 551 -6.18 -19.04 31.94
C ASP A 551 -7.13 -18.48 30.88
N ASP A 552 -6.99 -17.20 30.55
CA ASP A 552 -7.89 -16.51 29.63
C ASP A 552 -7.79 -17.02 28.18
N GLU A 553 -6.76 -17.80 27.84
CA GLU A 553 -6.54 -18.40 26.52
C GLU A 553 -7.22 -19.78 26.37
N ALA A 554 -7.66 -20.39 27.48
CA ALA A 554 -8.26 -21.72 27.47
C ALA A 554 -9.65 -21.74 26.82
N GLN A 555 -9.94 -22.86 26.14
CA GLN A 555 -11.15 -23.02 25.34
C GLN A 555 -12.39 -23.28 26.21
N LEU A 556 -13.56 -22.84 25.75
CA LEU A 556 -14.86 -23.18 26.33
C LEU A 556 -15.38 -24.51 25.77
N VAL A 557 -16.34 -25.13 26.47
CA VAL A 557 -17.01 -26.33 25.97
C VAL A 557 -17.97 -25.96 24.84
N ASP A 558 -17.65 -26.38 23.61
CA ASP A 558 -18.54 -26.25 22.46
C ASP A 558 -19.42 -27.51 22.30
N GLU A 559 -20.63 -27.43 22.84
CA GLU A 559 -21.61 -28.52 22.78
C GLU A 559 -22.08 -28.86 21.36
N ASN A 560 -22.06 -27.89 20.44
CA ASN A 560 -22.45 -28.15 19.06
C ASN A 560 -21.34 -28.91 18.32
N PHE A 561 -20.08 -28.55 18.56
CA PHE A 561 -18.94 -29.30 18.03
C PHE A 561 -18.90 -30.73 18.59
N LEU A 562 -19.11 -30.92 19.89
CA LEU A 562 -19.19 -32.26 20.48
C LEU A 562 -20.31 -33.10 19.86
N ARG A 563 -21.51 -32.52 19.70
CA ARG A 563 -22.62 -33.18 19.00
C ARG A 563 -22.24 -33.56 17.57
N SER A 564 -21.49 -32.72 16.85
CA SER A 564 -21.03 -33.06 15.49
C SER A 564 -20.14 -34.29 15.47
N LEU A 565 -19.24 -34.45 16.47
CA LEU A 565 -18.37 -35.62 16.57
C LEU A 565 -19.18 -36.91 16.86
N GLU A 566 -20.32 -36.80 17.54
CA GLU A 566 -21.24 -37.93 17.77
C GLU A 566 -21.90 -38.43 16.47
N TYR A 567 -22.03 -37.58 15.45
CA TYR A 567 -22.44 -38.00 14.10
C TYR A 567 -21.32 -38.68 13.31
N GLY A 568 -20.08 -38.65 13.83
CA GLY A 568 -18.94 -39.35 13.29
C GLY A 568 -18.05 -38.47 12.41
N LEU A 569 -16.95 -37.97 13.00
CA LEU A 569 -15.82 -37.44 12.23
C LEU A 569 -14.94 -38.61 11.76
N PRO A 570 -14.77 -38.84 10.44
CA PRO A 570 -13.79 -39.79 9.93
C PRO A 570 -12.39 -39.55 10.51
N PRO A 571 -11.49 -40.55 10.55
CA PRO A 571 -10.06 -40.28 10.79
C PRO A 571 -9.62 -39.14 9.86
N THR A 572 -9.05 -38.07 10.39
CA THR A 572 -8.82 -36.83 9.65
C THR A 572 -7.47 -36.26 10.08
N GLY A 573 -6.74 -35.67 9.15
CA GLY A 573 -5.58 -34.84 9.43
C GLY A 573 -5.93 -33.37 9.24
N GLY A 574 -5.59 -32.53 10.20
CA GLY A 574 -5.75 -31.08 10.12
C GLY A 574 -4.42 -30.37 10.20
N TRP A 575 -4.38 -29.18 9.62
CA TRP A 575 -3.16 -28.40 9.45
C TRP A 575 -3.49 -26.92 9.35
N GLY A 576 -2.64 -26.09 9.95
CA GLY A 576 -2.66 -24.64 9.79
C GLY A 576 -1.28 -24.07 9.55
N LEU A 577 -1.19 -23.09 8.64
CA LEU A 577 0.05 -22.37 8.31
C LEU A 577 -0.16 -20.86 8.39
N GLY A 578 0.73 -20.17 9.09
CA GLY A 578 0.77 -18.71 9.16
C GLY A 578 1.35 -18.09 7.89
N ILE A 579 0.49 -17.49 7.06
CA ILE A 579 0.89 -16.87 5.78
C ILE A 579 1.84 -15.70 6.01
N ASP A 580 1.62 -14.90 7.06
CA ASP A 580 2.45 -13.74 7.38
C ASP A 580 3.88 -14.16 7.73
N ARG A 581 4.05 -15.15 8.61
CA ARG A 581 5.36 -15.68 8.96
C ARG A 581 6.06 -16.32 7.75
N LEU A 582 5.34 -17.05 6.90
CA LEU A 582 5.95 -17.56 5.68
C LEU A 582 6.39 -16.42 4.73
N ALA A 583 5.60 -15.34 4.63
CA ALA A 583 5.95 -14.18 3.81
C ALA A 583 7.20 -13.46 4.35
N MET A 584 7.39 -13.42 5.67
CA MET A 584 8.61 -12.90 6.31
C MET A 584 9.85 -13.62 5.79
N PHE A 585 9.82 -14.96 5.76
CA PHE A 585 10.93 -15.76 5.25
C PHE A 585 11.13 -15.61 3.74
N MET A 586 10.05 -15.66 2.94
CA MET A 586 10.14 -15.55 1.48
C MET A 586 10.62 -14.18 0.99
N THR A 587 10.50 -13.15 1.84
CA THR A 587 10.87 -11.78 1.50
C THR A 587 12.07 -11.24 2.29
N ASN A 588 12.69 -12.09 3.12
CA ASN A 588 13.81 -11.73 3.98
C ASN A 588 13.50 -10.51 4.90
N ASN A 589 12.36 -10.55 5.57
CA ASN A 589 11.96 -9.53 6.55
C ASN A 589 11.78 -10.16 7.93
N TYR A 590 12.55 -9.69 8.91
CA TYR A 590 12.46 -10.22 10.29
C TYR A 590 11.21 -9.76 11.04
N ALA A 591 10.60 -8.63 10.67
CA ALA A 591 9.42 -8.09 11.34
C ALA A 591 8.14 -8.31 10.50
N ILE A 592 7.10 -8.85 11.13
CA ILE A 592 5.80 -9.13 10.50
C ILE A 592 5.12 -7.90 9.91
N ARG A 593 5.41 -6.71 10.46
CA ARG A 593 4.85 -5.44 9.98
C ARG A 593 5.25 -5.11 8.53
N GLU A 594 6.39 -5.61 8.06
CA GLU A 594 6.85 -5.39 6.68
C GLU A 594 5.96 -6.10 5.65
N VAL A 595 5.39 -7.25 6.01
CA VAL A 595 4.64 -8.14 5.11
C VAL A 595 3.13 -7.96 5.19
N ILE A 596 2.65 -7.15 6.14
CA ILE A 596 1.24 -6.76 6.24
C ILE A 596 1.05 -5.41 5.54
N SER A 597 -0.03 -5.27 4.76
CA SER A 597 -0.30 -4.02 4.04
C SER A 597 -0.47 -2.85 5.01
N PHE A 598 -1.29 -3.00 6.04
CA PHE A 598 -1.53 -2.00 7.08
C PHE A 598 -1.44 -2.68 8.45
N PRO A 599 -0.25 -2.76 9.06
CA PRO A 599 -0.08 -3.43 10.35
C PRO A 599 -0.72 -2.62 11.49
N MET A 600 -1.06 -3.28 12.59
CA MET A 600 -1.55 -2.58 13.78
C MET A 600 -0.41 -1.78 14.41
N LEU A 601 -0.67 -0.52 14.71
CA LEU A 601 0.27 0.40 15.34
C LEU A 601 -0.32 0.94 16.63
N LYS A 602 0.55 1.32 17.58
CA LYS A 602 0.11 2.09 18.74
C LYS A 602 -0.43 3.44 18.27
N GLU A 603 -1.42 3.97 18.98
CA GLU A 603 -1.98 5.29 18.72
C GLU A 603 -0.88 6.34 18.57
N ASP A 604 -1.03 7.20 17.57
CA ASP A 604 -0.18 8.38 17.46
C ASP A 604 -0.65 9.39 18.53
N LYS A 605 0.22 9.69 19.49
CA LYS A 605 -0.09 10.66 20.54
C LYS A 605 -0.04 12.10 20.02
N VAL A 606 0.40 12.32 18.78
CA VAL A 606 0.42 13.62 18.14
C VAL A 606 -0.90 13.85 17.40
N VAL A 607 -1.82 14.58 18.03
CA VAL A 607 -3.01 15.09 17.34
C VAL A 607 -2.53 16.11 16.30
N SER A 608 -2.68 15.78 15.02
CA SER A 608 -2.39 16.74 13.95
C SER A 608 -3.35 17.92 14.05
N THR A 609 -2.79 19.13 14.12
CA THR A 609 -3.56 20.38 14.03
C THR A 609 -3.69 20.87 12.58
N GLU A 610 -3.27 20.06 11.60
CA GLU A 610 -3.30 20.43 10.19
C GLU A 610 -4.71 20.27 9.63
N LYS A 611 -5.17 21.30 8.93
CA LYS A 611 -6.46 21.28 8.24
C LYS A 611 -6.42 20.32 7.06
N PHE A 612 -7.51 19.59 6.85
CA PHE A 612 -7.68 18.80 5.64
C PHE A 612 -7.94 19.71 4.42
N ALA A 613 -7.76 19.18 3.20
CA ALA A 613 -7.85 19.97 1.97
C ALA A 613 -9.21 20.67 1.83
N ALA A 614 -10.28 19.97 2.22
CA ALA A 614 -11.64 20.50 2.27
C ALA A 614 -11.75 21.72 3.21
N GLU A 615 -11.08 21.70 4.36
CA GLU A 615 -11.07 22.79 5.33
C GLU A 615 -10.17 23.96 4.88
N GLU A 616 -9.06 23.67 4.18
CA GLU A 616 -8.19 24.70 3.61
C GLU A 616 -8.88 25.52 2.50
N VAL A 617 -9.83 24.91 1.78
CA VAL A 617 -10.60 25.57 0.70
C VAL A 617 -12.07 25.83 1.08
N ASN A 618 -12.42 25.72 2.36
CA ASN A 618 -13.76 25.99 2.92
C ASN A 618 -14.91 25.25 2.19
N VAL A 619 -14.71 23.97 1.87
CA VAL A 619 -15.78 23.10 1.37
C VAL A 619 -16.77 22.90 2.52
N HIS A 620 -17.99 23.41 2.35
CA HIS A 620 -19.06 23.22 3.31
C HIS A 620 -19.72 21.85 3.12
N PRO A 621 -19.99 21.09 4.21
CA PRO A 621 -20.79 19.88 4.10
C PRO A 621 -22.17 20.23 3.55
N MET A 622 -22.78 19.29 2.84
CA MET A 622 -24.20 19.40 2.50
C MET A 622 -25.00 19.51 3.80
N PRO A 623 -26.12 20.28 3.82
CA PRO A 623 -27.00 20.32 4.98
C PRO A 623 -27.35 18.90 5.41
N GLU A 624 -27.25 18.60 6.71
CA GLU A 624 -27.65 17.31 7.25
C GLU A 624 -29.10 17.03 6.83
N GLU A 625 -29.33 15.89 6.16
CA GLU A 625 -30.68 15.38 5.99
C GLU A 625 -31.15 14.97 7.39
N GLY A 626 -31.94 15.84 8.02
CA GLY A 626 -32.41 15.63 9.38
C GLY A 626 -33.20 14.34 9.45
N ILE A 627 -32.60 13.29 10.00
CA ILE A 627 -33.33 12.07 10.32
C ILE A 627 -34.18 12.39 11.54
N ALA A 628 -35.49 12.53 11.34
CA ALA A 628 -36.45 12.56 12.43
C ALA A 628 -36.48 11.17 13.09
N HIS A 629 -35.47 10.86 13.89
CA HIS A 629 -35.46 9.63 14.68
C HIS A 629 -36.59 9.71 15.71
N LYS A 630 -37.63 8.91 15.47
CA LYS A 630 -38.60 8.47 16.48
C LYS A 630 -37.98 7.43 17.39
#